data_AF-A0A7J8HM50-F1
#
_entry.id   AF-A0A7J8HM50-F1
#
_cell.length_a   1.000
_cell.length_b   1.000
_cell.length_c   1.000
_cell.angle_alpha   90.00
_cell.angle_beta   90.00
_cell.angle_gamma   90.00
#
_symmetry.space_group_name_H-M   'P 1'
#
loop_
_entity.id
_entity.type
_entity.pdbx_description
1 polymer ?
#
loop_
_entity_poly.entity_id
_entity_poly.type
_entity_poly.pdbx_seq_one_letter_code
_entity_poly.pdbx_strand_id
1 'polypeptide(L)'
;MQFVSWATLLTLLVRDLAEMGSPDAAAAVRKDRLHPRQVELLETLSEYEIASPIRVNALGEPFPTNVHFKRRRRSINSASDPWPAFASSSSSSTSSQAHYRLSAFGQQFLFNLTAHAGFIAPLFTVTLLGAPGENQTKFYSEEEAELKHCFYKGHVNTKSEHTAVISLCSGMLGTFRSHDGDYFIEPLLSIDEQEEEEQNKPHIIYRRSTPHREPSTGRHACDTSEHKNSHSKDKRKTRSRNWGERSSLADDVAVLKSSLATKAVSAYGNKTDSAREKRTHRRTKRFLSYPRFVEVMVVADKKMVLYHGANLQHYILTLMSIVASIYKDPSIGNLINIVIVNLVVIHNEQEGPSISFNAQTTLRNFCQWQHSKNYPGGIHHDTAVLVTRQDICRAHDKCDTLGLAELGTICDPYRSCSISEDSGLSTAFTIAHELGHVFNMPHDDNNKCKEEGVKSPQHVMAPTLNFYTNPWMWSKCSRKYITEFLE
;
A
#
# COMPACT_ATOMS: atom_id res chain seq x y z
N MET A 1 -3.55 54.29 64.63
CA MET A 1 -4.52 53.42 63.92
C MET A 1 -3.90 52.99 62.61
N GLN A 2 -3.61 51.70 62.42
CA GLN A 2 -3.64 51.01 61.11
C GLN A 2 -3.22 49.55 61.30
N PHE A 3 -4.21 48.74 61.67
CA PHE A 3 -4.21 47.29 61.55
C PHE A 3 -5.20 46.94 60.44
N VAL A 4 -4.74 46.66 59.22
CA VAL A 4 -5.41 45.84 58.18
C VAL A 4 -4.29 45.33 57.25
N SER A 5 -3.73 44.14 57.51
CA SER A 5 -4.11 42.84 56.92
C SER A 5 -3.50 42.66 55.52
N TRP A 6 -2.29 42.14 55.31
CA TRP A 6 -1.81 40.75 55.52
C TRP A 6 -2.73 39.62 54.98
N ALA A 7 -3.78 39.96 54.22
CA ALA A 7 -4.68 38.97 53.59
C ALA A 7 -4.55 38.88 52.06
N THR A 8 -3.75 39.75 51.42
CA THR A 8 -3.60 39.77 49.95
C THR A 8 -2.31 39.12 49.44
N LEU A 9 -1.31 38.88 50.30
CA LEU A 9 -0.10 38.16 49.88
C LEU A 9 -0.20 36.63 50.05
N LEU A 10 -1.08 36.15 50.94
CA LEU A 10 -1.26 34.70 51.14
C LEU A 10 -2.18 34.06 50.09
N THR A 11 -2.97 34.84 49.35
CA THR A 11 -3.81 34.34 48.24
C THR A 11 -3.07 34.27 46.90
N LEU A 12 -1.92 34.91 46.78
CA LEU A 12 -1.04 34.79 45.61
C LEU A 12 -0.06 33.62 45.75
N LEU A 13 0.41 33.30 46.97
CA LEU A 13 1.30 32.15 47.20
C LEU A 13 0.58 30.79 47.29
N VAL A 14 -0.75 30.77 47.47
CA VAL A 14 -1.54 29.52 47.49
C VAL A 14 -2.11 29.18 46.11
N ARG A 15 -2.10 30.11 45.14
CA ARG A 15 -2.45 29.80 43.74
C ARG A 15 -1.32 29.15 42.95
N ASP A 16 -0.05 29.42 43.31
CA ASP A 16 1.11 28.81 42.65
C ASP A 16 1.54 27.45 43.26
N LEU A 17 0.91 27.01 44.35
CA LEU A 17 1.18 25.70 44.98
C LEU A 17 0.04 24.68 44.81
N ALA A 18 -1.06 25.06 44.14
CA ALA A 18 -2.19 24.17 43.86
C ALA A 18 -2.19 23.59 42.42
N GLU A 19 -1.11 23.79 41.66
CA GLU A 19 -0.88 23.16 40.34
C GLU A 19 0.11 21.98 40.40
N MET A 20 0.35 21.41 41.59
CA MET A 20 1.02 20.11 41.73
C MET A 20 -0.02 19.04 42.06
N GLY A 21 -0.59 18.43 41.02
CA GLY A 21 -1.46 17.26 41.20
C GLY A 21 -2.37 16.89 40.03
N SER A 22 -1.82 16.56 38.86
CA SER A 22 -2.42 15.54 37.98
C SER A 22 -1.40 15.05 36.93
N PRO A 23 -1.22 13.73 36.68
CA PRO A 23 -0.25 13.22 35.71
C PRO A 23 -0.67 13.30 34.22
N ASP A 24 -1.81 13.89 33.88
CA ASP A 24 -2.40 13.76 32.52
C ASP A 24 -2.20 14.98 31.60
N ALA A 25 -1.16 15.79 31.80
CA ALA A 25 -0.92 17.02 31.03
C ALA A 25 0.13 16.88 29.91
N ALA A 26 0.25 15.71 29.28
CA ALA A 26 1.03 15.54 28.05
C ALA A 26 0.07 15.38 26.85
N ALA A 27 0.25 16.23 25.84
CA ALA A 27 -0.38 16.21 24.50
C ALA A 27 -1.74 16.93 24.32
N ALA A 28 -1.78 18.23 24.60
CA ALA A 28 -2.65 19.14 23.83
C ALA A 28 -1.77 19.95 22.87
N VAL A 29 -1.38 19.36 21.74
CA VAL A 29 -0.73 20.12 20.66
C VAL A 29 -1.75 21.15 20.17
N ARG A 30 -1.43 22.45 20.29
CA ARG A 30 -2.29 23.51 19.74
C ARG A 30 -2.38 23.31 18.22
N LYS A 31 -3.59 23.02 17.72
CA LYS A 31 -3.88 22.83 16.28
C LYS A 31 -3.36 23.99 15.41
N ASP A 32 -3.26 25.18 15.98
CA ASP A 32 -2.76 26.40 15.33
C ASP A 32 -1.30 26.33 14.85
N ARG A 33 -0.52 25.33 15.28
CA ARG A 33 0.88 25.12 14.85
C ARG A 33 1.08 23.97 13.87
N LEU A 34 0.01 23.27 13.49
CA LEU A 34 0.06 22.12 12.59
C LEU A 34 -0.04 22.55 11.13
N HIS A 35 0.67 21.84 10.27
CA HIS A 35 0.55 22.03 8.84
C HIS A 35 -0.92 21.80 8.37
N PRO A 36 -1.48 22.65 7.48
CA PRO A 36 -2.90 22.58 7.11
C PRO A 36 -3.40 21.21 6.67
N ARG A 37 -2.56 20.44 5.98
CA ARG A 37 -2.88 19.07 5.55
C ARG A 37 -3.09 18.09 6.69
N GLN A 38 -2.33 18.24 7.77
CA GLN A 38 -2.52 17.40 8.95
C GLN A 38 -3.72 17.85 9.75
N VAL A 39 -4.07 19.13 9.71
CA VAL A 39 -5.35 19.60 10.27
C VAL A 39 -6.52 18.91 9.56
N GLU A 40 -6.52 18.93 8.21
CA GLU A 40 -7.54 18.24 7.40
C GLU A 40 -7.57 16.73 7.69
N LEU A 41 -6.41 16.07 7.76
CA LEU A 41 -6.33 14.66 8.13
C LEU A 41 -6.96 14.40 9.51
N LEU A 42 -6.57 15.16 10.54
CA LEU A 42 -7.06 14.99 11.91
C LEU A 42 -8.56 15.24 12.05
N GLU A 43 -9.17 16.04 11.18
CA GLU A 43 -10.63 16.23 11.13
C GLU A 43 -11.37 15.00 10.58
N THR A 44 -10.72 14.21 9.72
CA THR A 44 -11.29 12.98 9.17
C THR A 44 -11.12 11.75 10.08
N LEU A 45 -10.19 11.83 11.05
CA LEU A 45 -9.85 10.72 11.94
C LEU A 45 -10.77 10.68 13.16
N SER A 46 -11.35 9.52 13.42
CA SER A 46 -12.14 9.26 14.63
C SER A 46 -11.29 9.00 15.86
N GLU A 47 -10.12 8.38 15.69
CA GLU A 47 -9.22 7.98 16.77
C GLU A 47 -7.76 8.21 16.34
N TYR A 48 -7.06 9.06 17.08
CA TYR A 48 -5.64 9.30 16.91
C TYR A 48 -4.98 9.63 18.25
N GLU A 49 -3.67 9.43 18.31
CA GLU A 49 -2.81 9.84 19.42
C GLU A 49 -1.53 10.45 18.86
N ILE A 50 -0.94 11.41 19.58
CA ILE A 50 0.35 11.99 19.23
C ILE A 50 1.39 11.43 20.21
N ALA A 51 2.39 10.74 19.69
CA ALA A 51 3.47 10.18 20.49
C ALA A 51 4.82 10.24 19.76
N SER A 52 5.91 10.28 20.54
CA SER A 52 7.27 10.28 20.00
C SER A 52 7.91 8.90 20.14
N PRO A 53 8.36 8.26 19.05
CA PRO A 53 9.06 7.00 19.09
C PRO A 53 10.48 7.20 19.63
N ILE A 54 10.92 6.31 20.52
CA ILE A 54 12.24 6.35 21.15
C ILE A 54 13.10 5.25 20.55
N ARG A 55 14.31 5.59 20.09
CA ARG A 55 15.28 4.59 19.62
C ARG A 55 15.82 3.78 20.79
N VAL A 56 15.79 2.45 20.68
CA VAL A 56 16.21 1.53 21.74
C VAL A 56 17.23 0.51 21.21
N ASN A 57 17.93 -0.18 22.11
CA ASN A 57 18.77 -1.32 21.77
C ASN A 57 17.91 -2.58 21.50
N ALA A 58 18.56 -3.70 21.14
CA ALA A 58 17.87 -4.97 20.89
C ALA A 58 17.15 -5.56 22.12
N LEU A 59 17.49 -5.10 23.34
CA LEU A 59 16.85 -5.47 24.60
C LEU A 59 15.67 -4.54 24.96
N GLY A 60 15.40 -3.51 24.16
CA GLY A 60 14.31 -2.55 24.40
C GLY A 60 14.67 -1.42 25.39
N GLU A 61 15.94 -1.27 25.74
CA GLU A 61 16.43 -0.21 26.61
C GLU A 61 16.81 1.03 25.79
N PRO A 62 16.48 2.24 26.28
CA PRO A 62 16.85 3.47 25.59
C PRO A 62 18.37 3.66 25.58
N PHE A 63 18.89 4.25 24.50
CA PHE A 63 20.29 4.66 24.46
C PHE A 63 20.52 5.80 25.48
N PRO A 64 21.69 5.85 26.15
CA PRO A 64 22.01 6.94 27.07
C PRO A 64 21.96 8.29 26.34
N THR A 65 21.37 9.31 26.97
CA THR A 65 21.18 10.67 26.40
C THR A 65 22.48 11.41 26.07
N ASN A 66 23.64 10.84 26.40
CA ASN A 66 24.96 11.47 26.30
C ASN A 66 25.74 11.06 25.04
N VAL A 67 25.16 10.23 24.18
CA VAL A 67 25.74 9.85 22.88
C VAL A 67 24.96 10.53 21.75
N HIS A 68 25.43 11.71 21.35
CA HIS A 68 24.97 12.34 20.12
C HIS A 68 25.37 11.48 18.92
N PHE A 69 24.41 10.73 18.36
CA PHE A 69 24.60 10.07 17.07
C PHE A 69 24.60 11.13 15.96
N LYS A 70 25.75 11.71 15.66
CA LYS A 70 25.94 12.40 14.38
C LYS A 70 25.87 11.34 13.28
N ARG A 71 24.86 11.44 12.41
CA ARG A 71 24.78 10.67 11.16
C ARG A 71 26.03 11.03 10.34
N ARG A 72 27.08 10.22 10.44
CA ARG A 72 28.26 10.41 9.60
C ARG A 72 27.81 10.10 8.18
N ARG A 73 27.74 11.15 7.33
CA ARG A 73 27.54 11.05 5.88
C ARG A 73 28.51 9.97 5.38
N ARG A 74 28.00 8.86 4.83
CA ARG A 74 28.86 7.86 4.17
C ARG A 74 29.36 8.51 2.88
N SER A 75 30.49 9.21 2.94
CA SER A 75 31.30 9.38 1.75
C SER A 75 32.04 8.06 1.52
N ILE A 76 31.81 7.44 0.37
CA ILE A 76 32.73 6.44 -0.18
C ILE A 76 33.99 7.22 -0.55
N ASN A 77 34.94 7.31 0.38
CA ASN A 77 36.35 7.51 0.05
C ASN A 77 37.14 6.48 0.85
N SER A 78 37.26 5.29 0.28
CA SER A 78 38.26 4.31 0.69
C SER A 78 39.62 4.76 0.17
N ALA A 79 40.35 5.56 0.95
CA ALA A 79 41.81 5.57 0.93
C ALA A 79 42.37 6.36 2.12
N SER A 80 43.26 5.71 2.85
CA SER A 80 44.29 6.26 3.77
C SER A 80 43.83 7.05 5.00
N ASP A 81 43.64 6.35 6.11
CA ASP A 81 44.10 6.82 7.42
C ASP A 81 44.83 5.67 8.16
N PRO A 82 46.12 5.82 8.51
CA PRO A 82 46.94 4.74 9.05
C PRO A 82 47.05 4.78 10.57
N TRP A 83 46.11 4.17 11.30
CA TRP A 83 46.31 3.78 12.72
C TRP A 83 45.57 2.46 13.03
N PRO A 84 46.28 1.36 13.41
CA PRO A 84 45.68 0.05 13.62
C PRO A 84 45.41 -0.27 15.10
N ALA A 85 44.37 -1.10 15.33
CA ALA A 85 44.00 -1.82 16.57
C ALA A 85 43.70 -0.90 17.77
N PHE A 86 42.56 -0.93 18.46
CA PHE A 86 41.96 -2.04 19.20
C PHE A 86 40.46 -1.72 19.42
N ALA A 87 39.58 -2.06 18.49
CA ALA A 87 38.13 -2.07 18.76
C ALA A 87 37.38 -2.88 17.71
N SER A 88 37.02 -4.10 18.11
CA SER A 88 35.82 -4.84 17.71
C SER A 88 35.61 -5.17 16.23
N SER A 89 35.98 -6.40 15.91
CA SER A 89 35.55 -7.22 14.77
C SER A 89 34.05 -7.57 14.79
N SER A 90 33.16 -6.56 14.89
CA SER A 90 31.70 -6.78 14.96
C SER A 90 30.85 -5.66 14.32
N SER A 91 31.41 -4.84 13.43
CA SER A 91 30.74 -3.61 12.96
C SER A 91 30.13 -3.68 11.54
N SER A 92 30.06 -4.85 10.90
CA SER A 92 29.35 -5.01 9.62
C SER A 92 27.93 -5.60 9.73
N SER A 93 27.53 -6.11 10.90
CA SER A 93 26.23 -6.78 11.10
C SER A 93 25.18 -5.96 11.86
N THR A 94 25.54 -4.81 12.43
CA THR A 94 24.63 -3.97 13.24
C THR A 94 24.00 -2.81 12.47
N SER A 95 24.40 -2.56 11.21
CA SER A 95 23.89 -1.40 10.45
C SER A 95 22.60 -1.65 9.67
N SER A 96 22.06 -2.87 9.70
CA SER A 96 20.83 -3.25 8.97
C SER A 96 19.61 -3.38 9.87
N GLN A 97 19.77 -3.31 11.19
CA GLN A 97 18.69 -3.45 12.16
C GLN A 97 18.48 -2.16 12.96
N ALA A 98 17.22 -1.86 13.25
CA ALA A 98 16.83 -0.73 14.07
C ALA A 98 15.71 -1.15 15.02
N HIS A 99 15.79 -0.68 16.27
CA HIS A 99 14.77 -0.93 17.27
C HIS A 99 14.21 0.38 17.79
N TYR A 100 12.88 0.42 17.90
CA TYR A 100 12.15 1.58 18.40
C TYR A 100 11.10 1.15 19.40
N ARG A 101 10.80 2.03 20.35
CA ARG A 101 9.74 1.86 21.33
C ARG A 101 8.79 3.03 21.24
N LEU A 102 7.50 2.73 21.11
CA LEU A 102 6.43 3.71 20.99
C LEU A 102 5.35 3.38 22.00
N SER A 103 4.95 4.36 22.80
CA SER A 103 3.81 4.23 23.69
C SER A 103 2.64 5.00 23.07
N ALA A 104 1.57 4.30 22.73
CA ALA A 104 0.34 4.90 22.19
C ALA A 104 -0.86 3.98 22.45
N PHE A 105 -2.06 4.55 22.55
CA PHE A 105 -3.33 3.88 22.84
C PHE A 105 -3.29 3.03 24.12
N GLY A 106 -2.60 3.53 25.16
CA GLY A 106 -2.37 2.80 26.41
C GLY A 106 -1.52 1.54 26.27
N GLN A 107 -0.87 1.34 25.13
CA GLN A 107 -0.05 0.18 24.80
C GLN A 107 1.40 0.58 24.53
N GLN A 108 2.29 -0.39 24.64
CA GLN A 108 3.70 -0.24 24.29
C GLN A 108 4.03 -1.14 23.09
N PHE A 109 4.54 -0.52 22.03
CA PHE A 109 4.95 -1.16 20.80
C PHE A 109 6.48 -1.15 20.69
N LEU A 110 7.08 -2.33 20.61
CA LEU A 110 8.50 -2.53 20.38
C LEU A 110 8.72 -2.98 18.93
N PHE A 111 9.30 -2.10 18.12
CA PHE A 111 9.63 -2.38 16.73
C PHE A 111 10.98 -3.07 16.64
N ASN A 112 11.03 -4.19 15.91
CA ASN A 112 12.26 -4.82 15.46
C ASN A 112 12.30 -4.76 13.94
N LEU A 113 13.05 -3.79 13.41
CA LEU A 113 13.07 -3.42 12.01
C LEU A 113 14.37 -3.84 11.36
N THR A 114 14.28 -4.36 10.14
CA THR A 114 15.41 -4.71 9.29
C THR A 114 15.31 -3.94 7.97
N ALA A 115 16.44 -3.42 7.49
CA ALA A 115 16.52 -2.67 6.25
C ALA A 115 15.98 -3.50 5.08
N HIS A 116 15.11 -2.90 4.28
CA HIS A 116 14.37 -3.55 3.21
C HIS A 116 14.19 -2.62 2.01
N ALA A 117 15.18 -2.65 1.10
CA ALA A 117 15.20 -1.85 -0.13
C ALA A 117 14.99 -2.67 -1.41
N GLY A 118 14.68 -3.97 -1.28
CA GLY A 118 14.59 -4.90 -2.42
C GLY A 118 13.49 -4.61 -3.43
N PHE A 119 12.56 -3.69 -3.10
CA PHE A 119 11.51 -3.22 -4.00
C PHE A 119 11.96 -2.08 -4.92
N ILE A 120 13.18 -1.55 -4.75
CA ILE A 120 13.75 -0.53 -5.62
C ILE A 120 14.75 -1.22 -6.56
N ALA A 121 14.55 -1.11 -7.87
CA ALA A 121 15.44 -1.75 -8.84
C ALA A 121 16.89 -1.24 -8.70
N PRO A 122 17.89 -2.06 -9.05
CA PRO A 122 19.28 -1.60 -9.09
C PRO A 122 19.49 -0.37 -9.98
N LEU A 123 18.82 -0.32 -11.14
CA LEU A 123 18.85 0.77 -12.11
C LEU A 123 17.60 1.66 -12.02
N PHE A 124 17.05 1.84 -10.82
CA PHE A 124 15.91 2.73 -10.60
C PHE A 124 16.24 4.16 -11.06
N THR A 125 15.33 4.76 -11.82
CA THR A 125 15.46 6.14 -12.30
C THR A 125 14.26 6.98 -11.90
N VAL A 126 14.48 8.30 -11.83
CA VAL A 126 13.41 9.28 -11.70
C VAL A 126 13.36 10.10 -12.99
N THR A 127 12.23 10.05 -13.69
CA THR A 127 12.00 10.79 -14.93
C THR A 127 11.10 11.97 -14.66
N LEU A 128 11.59 13.18 -14.94
CA LEU A 128 10.78 14.40 -14.82
C LEU A 128 10.23 14.79 -16.20
N LEU A 129 8.92 15.01 -16.30
CA LEU A 129 8.26 15.48 -17.53
C LEU A 129 7.73 16.89 -17.33
N GLY A 130 8.08 17.80 -18.24
CA GLY A 130 7.93 19.24 -18.08
C GLY A 130 9.07 19.88 -17.29
N ALA A 131 9.23 21.20 -17.49
CA ALA A 131 10.19 21.99 -16.73
C ALA A 131 9.77 22.05 -15.25
N PRO A 132 10.58 21.52 -14.33
CA PRO A 132 10.36 21.74 -12.90
C PRO A 132 10.61 23.23 -12.61
N GLY A 133 9.97 23.79 -11.58
CA GLY A 133 10.39 25.10 -11.09
C GLY A 133 11.87 25.08 -10.67
N GLU A 134 12.59 26.20 -10.74
CA GLU A 134 14.05 26.26 -10.43
C GLU A 134 14.44 25.66 -9.06
N ASN A 135 13.51 25.66 -8.09
CA ASN A 135 13.70 25.06 -6.76
C ASN A 135 13.31 23.57 -6.67
N GLN A 136 12.56 23.04 -7.65
CA GLN A 136 12.04 21.67 -7.64
C GLN A 136 13.01 20.64 -8.23
N THR A 137 13.90 21.05 -9.14
CA THR A 137 14.94 20.16 -9.71
C THR A 137 15.89 19.59 -8.65
N LYS A 138 16.14 20.35 -7.56
CA LYS A 138 17.02 19.93 -6.46
C LYS A 138 16.47 18.74 -5.68
N PHE A 139 15.14 18.60 -5.60
CA PHE A 139 14.45 17.51 -4.87
C PHE A 139 14.62 16.13 -5.52
N TYR A 140 15.16 16.05 -6.73
CA TYR A 140 15.33 14.80 -7.46
C TYR A 140 16.78 14.56 -7.88
N SER A 141 17.73 15.32 -7.31
CA SER A 141 19.16 15.22 -7.63
C SER A 141 19.81 13.96 -7.02
N GLU A 142 20.93 13.52 -7.61
CA GLU A 142 21.61 12.24 -7.31
C GLU A 142 22.02 12.05 -5.82
N GLU A 143 22.02 13.10 -5.00
CA GLU A 143 22.28 12.98 -3.56
C GLU A 143 21.13 12.29 -2.79
N GLU A 144 19.92 12.21 -3.37
CA GLU A 144 18.80 11.41 -2.87
C GLU A 144 18.76 9.98 -3.47
N ALA A 145 19.74 9.62 -4.31
CA ALA A 145 19.88 8.27 -4.88
C ALA A 145 20.26 7.18 -3.86
N GLU A 146 20.28 7.50 -2.56
CA GLU A 146 20.39 6.49 -1.50
C GLU A 146 19.13 6.35 -0.64
N LEU A 147 17.91 6.78 -1.05
CA LEU A 147 16.68 6.50 -0.30
C LEU A 147 16.48 5.00 0.07
N LYS A 148 17.19 4.08 -0.59
CA LYS A 148 17.31 2.66 -0.20
C LYS A 148 17.55 2.46 1.31
N HIS A 149 18.35 3.30 1.96
CA HIS A 149 18.63 3.16 3.40
C HIS A 149 17.47 3.59 4.32
N CYS A 150 16.40 4.16 3.76
CA CYS A 150 15.26 4.67 4.50
C CYS A 150 14.24 3.61 4.86
N PHE A 151 14.12 2.55 4.06
CA PHE A 151 13.00 1.61 4.15
C PHE A 151 13.35 0.39 4.99
N TYR A 152 12.45 0.07 5.92
CA TYR A 152 12.59 -1.05 6.83
C TYR A 152 11.29 -1.87 6.90
N LYS A 153 11.45 -3.16 7.09
CA LYS A 153 10.37 -4.11 7.37
C LYS A 153 10.71 -4.90 8.63
N GLY A 154 9.71 -5.28 9.40
CA GLY A 154 9.95 -5.98 10.65
C GLY A 154 8.70 -6.42 11.36
N HIS A 155 8.84 -6.58 12.67
CA HIS A 155 7.77 -7.05 13.54
C HIS A 155 7.61 -6.16 14.76
N VAL A 156 6.40 -6.12 15.30
CA VAL A 156 6.05 -5.44 16.54
C VAL A 156 5.91 -6.46 17.67
N ASN A 157 6.51 -6.17 18.83
CA ASN A 157 6.49 -7.01 20.02
C ASN A 157 6.99 -8.44 19.76
N THR A 158 7.95 -8.61 18.84
CA THR A 158 8.58 -9.89 18.47
C THR A 158 7.62 -10.99 17.97
N LYS A 159 6.41 -10.61 17.54
CA LYS A 159 5.40 -11.53 17.03
C LYS A 159 5.39 -11.54 15.50
N SER A 160 5.40 -12.73 14.89
CA SER A 160 5.45 -12.90 13.42
C SER A 160 4.20 -12.35 12.72
N GLU A 161 3.06 -12.41 13.39
CA GLU A 161 1.77 -11.93 12.87
C GLU A 161 1.61 -10.40 12.95
N HIS A 162 2.46 -9.73 13.72
CA HIS A 162 2.44 -8.28 13.93
C HIS A 162 3.53 -7.63 13.09
N THR A 163 3.24 -7.39 11.82
CA THR A 163 4.22 -6.84 10.86
C THR A 163 4.32 -5.31 10.95
N ALA A 164 5.48 -4.75 10.62
CA ALA A 164 5.69 -3.31 10.47
C ALA A 164 6.45 -3.01 9.16
N VAL A 165 6.05 -1.94 8.46
CA VAL A 165 6.71 -1.41 7.27
C VAL A 165 6.85 0.09 7.45
N ILE A 166 8.09 0.55 7.65
CA ILE A 166 8.39 1.90 8.11
C ILE A 166 9.54 2.47 7.30
N SER A 167 9.38 3.72 6.88
CA SER A 167 10.48 4.57 6.46
C SER A 167 11.00 5.39 7.65
N LEU A 168 12.32 5.55 7.78
CA LEU A 168 12.99 6.26 8.89
C LEU A 168 13.68 7.58 8.50
N CYS A 169 13.70 7.99 7.23
CA CYS A 169 14.53 9.13 6.79
C CYS A 169 14.00 10.53 7.14
N SER A 170 12.71 10.68 7.44
CA SER A 170 12.07 11.97 7.75
C SER A 170 11.19 11.84 9.00
N GLY A 171 11.63 11.00 9.94
CA GLY A 171 10.78 10.42 10.99
C GLY A 171 10.14 9.10 10.55
N MET A 172 9.50 8.38 11.50
CA MET A 172 8.77 7.14 11.22
C MET A 172 7.52 7.43 10.38
N LEU A 173 7.54 6.98 9.12
CA LEU A 173 6.41 7.06 8.20
C LEU A 173 6.06 5.65 7.71
N GLY A 174 4.84 5.20 7.93
CA GLY A 174 4.39 3.92 7.41
C GLY A 174 3.29 3.29 8.25
N THR A 175 3.29 1.96 8.31
CA THR A 175 2.20 1.19 8.88
C THR A 175 2.69 0.03 9.72
N PHE A 176 1.90 -0.36 10.71
CA PHE A 176 2.18 -1.52 11.52
C PHE A 176 0.92 -2.18 12.05
N ARG A 177 1.04 -3.46 12.36
CA ARG A 177 -0.02 -4.30 12.90
C ARG A 177 0.25 -4.64 14.35
N SER A 178 -0.80 -4.61 15.16
CA SER A 178 -0.84 -5.18 16.50
C SER A 178 -2.01 -6.17 16.61
N HIS A 179 -2.21 -6.71 17.80
CA HIS A 179 -3.26 -7.67 18.11
C HIS A 179 -4.68 -7.10 18.00
N ASP A 180 -4.81 -5.78 18.12
CA ASP A 180 -6.08 -5.07 18.19
C ASP A 180 -6.39 -4.22 16.94
N GLY A 181 -5.52 -4.27 15.92
CA GLY A 181 -5.77 -3.63 14.65
C GLY A 181 -4.51 -3.22 13.90
N ASP A 182 -4.75 -2.54 12.78
CA ASP A 182 -3.74 -1.95 11.93
C ASP A 182 -3.66 -0.43 12.17
N TYR A 183 -2.44 0.07 12.22
CA TYR A 183 -2.12 1.45 12.57
C TYR A 183 -1.28 2.10 11.48
N PHE A 184 -1.46 3.41 11.37
CA PHE A 184 -0.65 4.29 10.56
C PHE A 184 0.17 5.19 11.48
N ILE A 185 1.38 5.52 11.05
CA ILE A 185 2.27 6.45 11.75
C ILE A 185 2.83 7.45 10.74
N GLU A 186 2.67 8.75 11.04
CA GLU A 186 3.15 9.85 10.20
C GLU A 186 3.86 10.91 11.06
N PRO A 187 5.01 11.45 10.62
CA PRO A 187 5.68 12.53 11.34
C PRO A 187 4.79 13.78 11.43
N LEU A 188 4.74 14.41 12.61
CA LEU A 188 4.03 15.67 12.79
C LEU A 188 4.74 16.79 12.01
N LEU A 189 4.00 17.56 11.22
CA LEU A 189 4.51 18.67 10.43
C LEU A 189 4.19 19.96 11.15
N SER A 190 5.22 20.64 11.67
CA SER A 190 5.11 21.99 12.23
C SER A 190 5.18 23.03 11.11
N ILE A 191 4.52 24.18 11.33
CA ILE A 191 4.61 25.35 10.44
C ILE A 191 6.03 25.96 10.49
N ASP A 192 6.66 25.89 11.66
CA ASP A 192 8.04 26.31 11.87
C ASP A 192 8.94 25.09 11.69
N GLU A 193 9.65 24.99 10.57
CA GLU A 193 10.71 23.99 10.30
C GLU A 193 11.96 24.23 11.17
N GLN A 194 11.80 24.56 12.44
CA GLN A 194 12.91 24.53 13.37
C GLN A 194 13.37 23.08 13.49
N GLU A 195 14.66 22.87 13.25
CA GLU A 195 15.38 21.59 13.29
C GLU A 195 15.27 20.96 14.70
N GLU A 196 14.07 20.50 15.09
CA GLU A 196 13.93 19.56 16.19
C GLU A 196 14.70 18.30 15.80
N GLU A 197 15.56 17.82 16.70
CA GLU A 197 16.35 16.61 16.47
C GLU A 197 15.45 15.50 15.91
N GLU A 198 15.79 14.97 14.72
CA GLU A 198 15.04 13.94 13.98
C GLU A 198 14.62 12.73 14.85
N GLN A 199 15.30 12.54 15.98
CA GLN A 199 15.16 11.40 16.89
C GLN A 199 13.96 11.50 17.85
N ASN A 200 13.44 12.70 18.14
CA ASN A 200 12.33 12.90 19.09
C ASN A 200 11.12 13.62 18.50
N LYS A 201 11.12 13.84 17.18
CA LYS A 201 9.99 14.45 16.48
C LYS A 201 8.70 13.69 16.81
N PRO A 202 7.61 14.37 17.20
CA PRO A 202 6.34 13.70 17.46
C PRO A 202 5.71 13.14 16.19
N HIS A 203 4.92 12.10 16.34
CA HIS A 203 4.20 11.43 15.26
C HIS A 203 2.71 11.38 15.56
N ILE A 204 1.88 11.40 14.52
CA ILE A 204 0.46 11.08 14.60
C ILE A 204 0.34 9.58 14.39
N ILE A 205 -0.29 8.89 15.35
CA ILE A 205 -0.63 7.48 15.28
C ILE A 205 -2.14 7.39 15.19
N TYR A 206 -2.66 6.73 14.17
CA TYR A 206 -4.09 6.64 13.98
C TYR A 206 -4.52 5.29 13.41
N ARG A 207 -5.78 4.96 13.69
CA ARG A 207 -6.46 3.82 13.07
C ARG A 207 -7.45 4.37 12.06
N ARG A 208 -7.73 3.60 11.01
CA ARG A 208 -8.79 3.97 10.07
C ARG A 208 -10.13 3.48 10.62
N SER A 209 -10.82 4.27 11.43
CA SER A 209 -12.21 3.96 11.82
C SER A 209 -13.23 4.61 10.87
N THR A 210 -14.44 4.06 10.81
CA THR A 210 -15.54 4.61 10.03
C THR A 210 -16.04 5.90 10.65
N PRO A 211 -16.46 6.91 9.86
CA PRO A 211 -17.36 7.93 10.39
C PRO A 211 -18.63 7.23 10.86
N HIS A 212 -18.94 7.30 12.16
CA HIS A 212 -20.25 6.93 12.68
C HIS A 212 -21.28 7.95 12.17
N ARG A 213 -21.89 7.67 11.02
CA ARG A 213 -23.17 8.25 10.62
C ARG A 213 -24.02 7.16 9.96
N GLU A 214 -25.31 7.18 10.29
CA GLU A 214 -26.44 6.46 9.67
C GLU A 214 -26.23 6.20 8.16
N PRO A 215 -26.82 5.12 7.59
CA PRO A 215 -26.49 4.61 6.26
C PRO A 215 -26.91 5.57 5.13
N SER A 216 -26.14 6.63 4.90
CA SER A 216 -26.12 7.36 3.64
C SER A 216 -24.96 6.81 2.80
N THR A 217 -25.29 5.93 1.85
CA THR A 217 -24.68 5.66 0.52
C THR A 217 -23.16 5.82 0.21
N GLY A 218 -22.29 6.27 1.12
CA GLY A 218 -20.88 6.59 0.87
C GLY A 218 -19.93 5.57 1.46
N ARG A 219 -19.88 4.36 0.89
CA ARG A 219 -18.81 3.39 1.14
C ARG A 219 -17.81 3.47 0.00
N HIS A 220 -16.55 3.79 0.28
CA HIS A 220 -15.50 3.81 -0.75
C HIS A 220 -15.37 2.43 -1.38
N ALA A 221 -15.75 2.30 -2.66
CA ALA A 221 -15.83 1.05 -3.38
C ALA A 221 -14.89 1.07 -4.59
N CYS A 222 -14.15 -0.02 -4.79
CA CYS A 222 -13.43 -0.27 -6.03
C CYS A 222 -14.36 -0.98 -7.02
N ASP A 223 -14.17 -0.72 -8.31
CA ASP A 223 -14.95 -1.32 -9.39
C ASP A 223 -14.00 -1.93 -10.41
N THR A 224 -14.50 -2.87 -11.20
CA THR A 224 -13.72 -3.53 -12.27
C THR A 224 -14.29 -3.08 -13.61
N SER A 225 -13.44 -2.66 -14.55
CA SER A 225 -13.91 -2.30 -15.89
C SER A 225 -14.23 -3.54 -16.72
N GLU A 226 -15.39 -4.17 -16.48
CA GLU A 226 -15.89 -5.25 -17.33
C GLU A 226 -16.61 -4.68 -18.56
N HIS A 227 -16.24 -5.17 -19.76
CA HIS A 227 -17.03 -4.97 -20.98
C HIS A 227 -18.36 -5.73 -20.86
N LYS A 228 -19.39 -5.09 -20.30
CA LYS A 228 -20.77 -5.60 -20.30
C LYS A 228 -21.68 -4.70 -21.13
N ASN A 229 -22.18 -5.27 -22.23
CA ASN A 229 -23.30 -4.76 -23.01
C ASN A 229 -24.45 -4.37 -22.07
N SER A 230 -24.89 -3.12 -22.19
CA SER A 230 -25.90 -2.51 -21.35
C SER A 230 -27.27 -3.14 -21.61
N HIS A 231 -27.89 -3.73 -20.58
CA HIS A 231 -29.35 -3.73 -20.42
C HIS A 231 -29.71 -3.84 -18.94
N SER A 232 -29.77 -2.69 -18.28
CA SER A 232 -30.61 -2.51 -17.10
C SER A 232 -32.04 -2.19 -17.56
N LYS A 233 -33.02 -2.98 -17.12
CA LYS A 233 -34.36 -2.49 -16.78
C LYS A 233 -35.10 -3.51 -15.92
N ASP A 234 -35.17 -3.20 -14.64
CA ASP A 234 -36.08 -3.80 -13.68
C ASP A 234 -37.41 -3.05 -13.75
N LYS A 235 -38.48 -3.70 -14.22
CA LYS A 235 -39.88 -3.30 -13.99
C LYS A 235 -40.76 -4.55 -13.90
N ARG A 236 -41.06 -4.94 -12.66
CA ARG A 236 -42.22 -5.78 -12.33
C ARG A 236 -43.51 -5.10 -12.84
N LYS A 237 -44.19 -5.73 -13.80
CA LYS A 237 -45.63 -5.59 -14.00
C LYS A 237 -46.23 -6.93 -14.38
N THR A 238 -47.09 -7.43 -13.51
CA THR A 238 -48.01 -8.55 -13.69
C THR A 238 -48.92 -8.27 -14.88
N ARG A 239 -48.95 -9.17 -15.87
CA ARG A 239 -50.15 -9.40 -16.70
C ARG A 239 -50.14 -10.78 -17.36
N SER A 240 -51.33 -11.37 -17.31
CA SER A 240 -51.71 -12.72 -17.72
C SER A 240 -51.67 -12.92 -19.26
N ARG A 241 -51.23 -14.14 -19.65
CA ARG A 241 -51.55 -14.97 -20.83
C ARG A 241 -51.79 -14.29 -22.20
N ASN A 242 -51.03 -14.75 -23.21
CA ASN A 242 -51.63 -15.57 -24.27
C ASN A 242 -50.58 -16.44 -25.00
N TRP A 243 -51.00 -17.64 -25.41
CA TRP A 243 -50.24 -18.62 -26.18
C TRP A 243 -50.17 -18.25 -27.67
N GLY A 244 -49.05 -18.57 -28.32
CA GLY A 244 -48.85 -18.50 -29.78
C GLY A 244 -47.59 -19.25 -30.22
N GLU A 245 -47.78 -20.53 -30.54
CA GLU A 245 -47.08 -21.40 -31.52
C GLU A 245 -45.54 -21.40 -31.72
N ARG A 246 -44.95 -22.57 -31.37
CA ARG A 246 -44.07 -23.48 -32.16
C ARG A 246 -42.95 -22.87 -33.04
N SER A 247 -41.68 -23.02 -32.61
CA SER A 247 -40.73 -24.12 -32.94
C SER A 247 -39.85 -23.83 -34.16
N SER A 248 -38.54 -23.83 -34.02
CA SER A 248 -37.75 -25.02 -34.35
C SER A 248 -36.47 -25.10 -33.52
N LEU A 249 -36.37 -26.16 -32.74
CA LEU A 249 -35.24 -26.57 -31.91
C LEU A 249 -34.35 -27.55 -32.71
N ALA A 250 -33.96 -27.16 -33.93
CA ALA A 250 -33.25 -28.05 -34.87
C ALA A 250 -31.88 -27.52 -35.32
N ASP A 251 -31.56 -26.24 -35.12
CA ASP A 251 -30.29 -25.66 -35.61
C ASP A 251 -29.14 -25.71 -34.58
N ASP A 252 -29.44 -25.91 -33.29
CA ASP A 252 -28.41 -25.90 -32.24
C ASP A 252 -27.78 -27.28 -31.95
N VAL A 253 -28.32 -28.36 -32.53
CA VAL A 253 -27.79 -29.74 -32.33
C VAL A 253 -26.73 -30.10 -33.38
N ALA A 254 -26.58 -29.31 -34.45
CA ALA A 254 -25.57 -29.54 -35.48
C ALA A 254 -24.15 -29.12 -35.04
N VAL A 255 -24.04 -28.14 -34.14
CA VAL A 255 -22.75 -27.60 -33.67
C VAL A 255 -22.12 -28.44 -32.55
N LEU A 256 -22.94 -29.19 -31.79
CA LEU A 256 -22.45 -30.05 -30.71
C LEU A 256 -22.00 -31.46 -31.16
N LYS A 257 -22.20 -31.83 -32.44
CA LYS A 257 -21.78 -33.14 -32.99
C LYS A 257 -20.38 -33.16 -33.63
N SER A 258 -19.76 -32.01 -33.92
CA SER A 258 -18.44 -31.97 -34.58
C SER A 258 -17.25 -32.08 -33.61
N SER A 259 -17.43 -31.85 -32.31
CA SER A 259 -16.35 -31.95 -31.30
C SER A 259 -16.27 -33.29 -30.56
N LEU A 260 -17.11 -34.27 -30.89
CA LEU A 260 -17.12 -35.60 -30.25
C LEU A 260 -16.71 -36.75 -31.19
N ALA A 261 -16.24 -36.45 -32.42
CA ALA A 261 -15.96 -37.45 -33.45
C ALA A 261 -14.46 -37.77 -33.65
N THR A 262 -13.66 -37.87 -32.58
CA THR A 262 -12.24 -38.32 -32.72
C THR A 262 -11.74 -39.39 -31.76
N LYS A 263 -12.60 -40.13 -31.05
CA LYS A 263 -12.18 -41.42 -30.45
C LYS A 263 -13.28 -42.47 -30.49
N ALA A 264 -13.47 -43.07 -31.67
CA ALA A 264 -14.13 -44.37 -31.77
C ALA A 264 -13.23 -45.42 -31.11
N VAL A 265 -13.68 -45.92 -29.96
CA VAL A 265 -13.09 -47.06 -29.27
C VAL A 265 -13.46 -48.31 -30.06
N SER A 266 -12.47 -48.93 -30.70
CA SER A 266 -12.63 -50.22 -31.36
C SER A 266 -12.61 -51.32 -30.30
N ALA A 267 -13.74 -52.01 -30.14
CA ALA A 267 -13.87 -53.16 -29.28
C ALA A 267 -13.71 -54.45 -30.10
N TYR A 268 -12.60 -55.16 -29.92
CA TYR A 268 -12.57 -56.62 -30.02
C TYR A 268 -11.27 -57.21 -29.43
N GLY A 269 -11.39 -58.25 -28.61
CA GLY A 269 -10.30 -59.20 -28.34
C GLY A 269 -10.01 -59.47 -26.87
N ASN A 270 -10.72 -60.45 -26.29
CA ASN A 270 -10.28 -61.17 -25.09
C ASN A 270 -8.89 -61.79 -25.31
N LYS A 271 -7.97 -61.60 -24.36
CA LYS A 271 -7.05 -62.64 -23.88
C LYS A 271 -6.33 -62.19 -22.60
N THR A 272 -6.40 -63.08 -21.63
CA THR A 272 -5.64 -63.10 -20.38
C THR A 272 -4.14 -63.11 -20.66
N ASP A 273 -3.37 -62.25 -20.00
CA ASP A 273 -2.09 -62.67 -19.41
C ASP A 273 -1.52 -61.64 -18.43
N SER A 274 -1.01 -62.18 -17.33
CA SER A 274 -0.40 -61.44 -16.23
C SER A 274 0.96 -60.87 -16.62
N ALA A 275 1.13 -59.55 -16.55
CA ALA A 275 2.44 -58.93 -16.49
C ALA A 275 2.42 -57.69 -15.60
N ARG A 276 3.36 -57.70 -14.65
CA ARG A 276 3.53 -56.80 -13.51
C ARG A 276 4.08 -55.46 -13.99
N GLU A 277 3.21 -54.54 -14.41
CA GLU A 277 3.64 -53.21 -14.87
C GLU A 277 3.83 -52.26 -13.69
N LYS A 278 5.09 -51.90 -13.43
CA LYS A 278 5.48 -50.88 -12.45
C LYS A 278 4.83 -49.55 -12.85
N ARG A 279 3.73 -49.20 -12.18
CA ARG A 279 3.18 -47.84 -12.18
C ARG A 279 4.28 -46.89 -11.72
N THR A 280 4.95 -46.24 -12.67
CA THR A 280 5.72 -45.03 -12.39
C THR A 280 4.71 -44.03 -11.86
N HIS A 281 4.70 -43.81 -10.54
CA HIS A 281 4.05 -42.65 -9.96
C HIS A 281 4.60 -41.44 -10.69
N ARG A 282 3.82 -40.86 -11.61
CA ARG A 282 4.09 -39.55 -12.17
C ARG A 282 3.93 -38.59 -11.00
N ARG A 283 5.04 -38.37 -10.27
CA ARG A 283 5.13 -37.42 -9.18
C ARG A 283 4.63 -36.11 -9.75
N THR A 284 3.45 -35.66 -9.32
CA THR A 284 2.96 -34.31 -9.60
C THR A 284 4.12 -33.38 -9.27
N LYS A 285 4.57 -32.56 -10.23
CA LYS A 285 5.62 -31.58 -9.97
C LYS A 285 5.19 -30.82 -8.72
N ARG A 286 5.95 -30.94 -7.62
CA ARG A 286 5.72 -30.09 -6.45
C ARG A 286 5.83 -28.66 -6.97
N PHE A 287 4.82 -27.84 -6.73
CA PHE A 287 4.81 -26.41 -7.05
C PHE A 287 6.07 -25.78 -6.47
N LEU A 288 7.05 -25.54 -7.33
CA LEU A 288 8.22 -24.74 -6.99
C LEU A 288 7.76 -23.30 -7.19
N SER A 289 7.49 -22.61 -6.09
CA SER A 289 7.24 -21.17 -6.10
C SER A 289 8.54 -20.47 -6.48
N TYR A 290 8.83 -20.39 -7.78
CA TYR A 290 9.96 -19.60 -8.25
C TYR A 290 9.68 -18.12 -7.97
N PRO A 291 10.68 -17.36 -7.49
CA PRO A 291 10.52 -15.93 -7.28
C PRO A 291 10.27 -15.26 -8.63
N ARG A 292 9.13 -14.58 -8.75
CA ARG A 292 8.77 -13.76 -9.91
C ARG A 292 8.98 -12.29 -9.56
N PHE A 293 9.47 -11.53 -10.52
CA PHE A 293 9.69 -10.10 -10.39
C PHE A 293 8.73 -9.39 -11.34
N VAL A 294 8.13 -8.31 -10.86
CA VAL A 294 7.17 -7.51 -11.61
C VAL A 294 7.71 -6.10 -11.59
N GLU A 295 8.11 -5.64 -12.76
CA GLU A 295 8.74 -4.35 -12.98
C GLU A 295 7.65 -3.28 -13.11
N VAL A 296 7.60 -2.33 -12.18
CA VAL A 296 6.54 -1.34 -12.09
C VAL A 296 7.09 0.05 -12.41
N MET A 297 6.45 0.74 -13.35
CA MET A 297 6.58 2.18 -13.51
C MET A 297 5.51 2.88 -12.67
N VAL A 298 5.92 3.75 -11.75
CA VAL A 298 4.98 4.56 -10.95
C VAL A 298 4.96 5.98 -11.51
N VAL A 299 3.78 6.55 -11.68
CA VAL A 299 3.58 7.88 -12.25
C VAL A 299 2.84 8.75 -11.25
N ALA A 300 3.42 9.90 -10.92
CA ALA A 300 2.80 10.91 -10.06
C ALA A 300 2.45 12.15 -10.91
N ASP A 301 1.17 12.54 -10.88
CA ASP A 301 0.69 13.67 -11.67
C ASP A 301 1.08 15.03 -11.06
N LYS A 302 0.75 16.12 -11.77
CA LYS A 302 1.03 17.48 -11.31
C LYS A 302 0.37 17.79 -9.98
N LYS A 303 -0.82 17.25 -9.71
CA LYS A 303 -1.50 17.46 -8.42
C LYS A 303 -0.77 16.79 -7.28
N MET A 304 -0.18 15.61 -7.49
CA MET A 304 0.72 14.98 -6.54
C MET A 304 1.94 15.85 -6.24
N VAL A 305 2.54 16.48 -7.26
CA VAL A 305 3.67 17.42 -7.10
C VAL A 305 3.26 18.64 -6.27
N LEU A 306 2.15 19.28 -6.61
CA LEU A 306 1.63 20.45 -5.89
C LEU A 306 1.26 20.12 -4.45
N TYR A 307 0.77 18.89 -4.23
CA TYR A 307 0.54 18.38 -2.90
C TYR A 307 1.91 18.08 -2.26
N HIS A 308 2.50 16.91 -2.45
CA HIS A 308 3.64 16.45 -1.62
C HIS A 308 4.93 17.29 -1.72
N GLY A 309 5.11 18.10 -2.77
CA GLY A 309 6.28 18.98 -2.91
C GLY A 309 7.59 18.20 -2.92
N ALA A 310 8.55 18.61 -2.10
CA ALA A 310 9.86 17.96 -1.97
C ALA A 310 9.75 16.50 -1.49
N ASN A 311 8.74 16.17 -0.69
CA ASN A 311 8.58 14.83 -0.12
C ASN A 311 7.91 13.83 -1.07
N LEU A 312 7.56 14.21 -2.31
CA LEU A 312 6.81 13.35 -3.23
C LEU A 312 7.51 12.02 -3.52
N GLN A 313 8.80 12.06 -3.87
CA GLN A 313 9.56 10.84 -4.17
C GLN A 313 9.58 9.90 -2.96
N HIS A 314 9.90 10.44 -1.78
CA HIS A 314 9.95 9.69 -0.54
C HIS A 314 8.59 9.08 -0.16
N TYR A 315 7.52 9.85 -0.35
CA TYR A 315 6.14 9.42 -0.12
C TYR A 315 5.75 8.24 -1.02
N ILE A 316 5.94 8.37 -2.34
CA ILE A 316 5.62 7.32 -3.31
C ILE A 316 6.41 6.04 -3.02
N LEU A 317 7.71 6.16 -2.74
CA LEU A 317 8.53 4.99 -2.40
C LEU A 317 8.09 4.34 -1.07
N THR A 318 7.57 5.13 -0.13
CA THR A 318 7.00 4.61 1.12
C THR A 318 5.72 3.81 0.85
N LEU A 319 4.81 4.32 0.00
CA LEU A 319 3.62 3.58 -0.43
C LEU A 319 4.02 2.25 -1.09
N MET A 320 5.00 2.29 -1.99
CA MET A 320 5.43 1.10 -2.72
C MET A 320 6.20 0.10 -1.84
N SER A 321 6.87 0.56 -0.78
CA SER A 321 7.43 -0.33 0.26
C SER A 321 6.32 -1.14 0.95
N ILE A 322 5.19 -0.49 1.26
CA ILE A 322 4.00 -1.14 1.83
C ILE A 322 3.41 -2.13 0.82
N VAL A 323 3.19 -1.71 -0.43
CA VAL A 323 2.70 -2.58 -1.53
C VAL A 323 3.59 -3.82 -1.68
N ALA A 324 4.91 -3.63 -1.77
CA ALA A 324 5.84 -4.74 -1.88
C ALA A 324 5.76 -5.68 -0.67
N SER A 325 5.53 -5.17 0.53
CA SER A 325 5.35 -6.01 1.72
C SER A 325 4.04 -6.81 1.68
N ILE A 326 2.95 -6.26 1.16
CA ILE A 326 1.65 -6.94 1.00
C ILE A 326 1.78 -8.14 0.03
N TYR A 327 2.46 -7.95 -1.11
CA TYR A 327 2.75 -9.03 -2.06
C TYR A 327 3.77 -10.06 -1.56
N LYS A 328 4.45 -9.77 -0.45
CA LYS A 328 5.34 -10.69 0.27
C LYS A 328 4.64 -11.45 1.38
N ASP A 329 3.37 -11.17 1.67
CA ASP A 329 2.64 -11.90 2.69
C ASP A 329 2.43 -13.38 2.28
N PRO A 330 2.71 -14.36 3.15
CA PRO A 330 2.57 -15.78 2.82
C PRO A 330 1.15 -16.19 2.40
N SER A 331 0.12 -15.41 2.76
CA SER A 331 -1.26 -15.70 2.40
C SER A 331 -1.52 -15.67 0.89
N ILE A 332 -0.69 -15.00 0.08
CA ILE A 332 -0.80 -15.00 -1.39
C ILE A 332 -0.39 -16.33 -2.03
N GLY A 333 0.35 -17.17 -1.31
CA GLY A 333 0.81 -18.49 -1.74
C GLY A 333 1.91 -18.51 -2.82
N ASN A 334 2.29 -17.35 -3.37
CA ASN A 334 3.24 -17.21 -4.47
C ASN A 334 4.38 -16.25 -4.09
N LEU A 335 5.60 -16.53 -4.57
CA LEU A 335 6.73 -15.63 -4.34
C LEU A 335 6.77 -14.54 -5.42
N ILE A 336 6.13 -13.41 -5.15
CA ILE A 336 6.09 -12.25 -6.04
C ILE A 336 6.94 -11.13 -5.45
N ASN A 337 7.72 -10.46 -6.30
CA ASN A 337 8.51 -9.29 -5.96
C ASN A 337 8.00 -8.12 -6.80
N ILE A 338 7.33 -7.17 -6.18
CA ILE A 338 7.02 -5.89 -6.82
C ILE A 338 8.28 -5.03 -6.76
N VAL A 339 8.79 -4.60 -7.91
CA VAL A 339 10.02 -3.81 -8.02
C VAL A 339 9.77 -2.57 -8.87
N ILE A 340 10.10 -1.40 -8.33
CA ILE A 340 9.98 -0.13 -9.05
C ILE A 340 11.22 0.06 -9.92
N VAL A 341 11.00 0.23 -11.21
CA VAL A 341 12.05 0.49 -12.20
C VAL A 341 12.16 1.97 -12.56
N ASN A 342 11.04 2.69 -12.55
CA ASN A 342 11.00 4.10 -12.91
C ASN A 342 9.92 4.83 -12.09
N LEU A 343 10.27 6.00 -11.56
CA LEU A 343 9.31 6.97 -11.02
C LEU A 343 9.21 8.14 -12.01
N VAL A 344 8.04 8.30 -12.63
CA VAL A 344 7.77 9.43 -13.52
C VAL A 344 7.00 10.51 -12.77
N VAL A 345 7.55 11.73 -12.73
CA VAL A 345 6.93 12.88 -12.10
C VAL A 345 6.52 13.89 -13.17
N ILE A 346 5.23 14.19 -13.24
CA ILE A 346 4.67 15.07 -14.26
C ILE A 346 4.52 16.48 -13.69
N HIS A 347 5.38 17.41 -14.12
CA HIS A 347 5.26 18.84 -13.81
C HIS A 347 4.34 19.56 -14.81
N ASN A 348 4.32 19.10 -16.07
CA ASN A 348 3.48 19.63 -17.14
C ASN A 348 2.41 18.62 -17.57
N GLU A 349 1.13 18.94 -17.33
CA GLU A 349 0.00 18.07 -17.66
C GLU A 349 -0.07 17.71 -19.16
N GLN A 350 0.44 18.56 -20.05
CA GLN A 350 0.44 18.30 -21.50
C GLN A 350 1.39 17.18 -21.92
N GLU A 351 2.37 16.85 -21.07
CA GLU A 351 3.33 15.77 -21.33
C GLU A 351 2.91 14.44 -20.68
N GLY A 352 1.93 14.51 -19.77
CA GLY A 352 1.34 13.37 -19.07
C GLY A 352 0.12 12.78 -19.79
N PRO A 353 -0.50 11.74 -19.21
CA PRO A 353 -1.81 11.26 -19.64
C PRO A 353 -2.89 12.30 -19.35
N SER A 354 -3.94 12.34 -20.17
CA SER A 354 -5.12 13.16 -19.88
C SER A 354 -5.92 12.54 -18.73
N ILE A 355 -5.93 13.22 -17.59
CA ILE A 355 -6.66 12.83 -16.38
C ILE A 355 -7.99 13.59 -16.36
N SER A 356 -9.08 12.84 -16.20
CA SER A 356 -10.44 13.39 -16.08
C SER A 356 -11.10 12.90 -14.78
N PHE A 357 -12.22 13.50 -14.43
CA PHE A 357 -13.08 13.02 -13.34
C PHE A 357 -13.63 11.60 -13.59
N ASN A 358 -13.75 11.15 -14.83
CA ASN A 358 -14.23 9.80 -15.12
C ASN A 358 -13.07 8.78 -15.01
N ALA A 359 -13.17 7.86 -14.05
CA ALA A 359 -12.14 6.85 -13.78
C ALA A 359 -11.82 5.98 -15.02
N GLN A 360 -12.83 5.55 -15.77
CA GLN A 360 -12.64 4.71 -16.97
C GLN A 360 -11.87 5.44 -18.08
N THR A 361 -12.22 6.70 -18.33
CA THR A 361 -11.54 7.54 -19.32
C THR A 361 -10.08 7.77 -18.91
N THR A 362 -9.85 8.09 -17.63
CA THR A 362 -8.51 8.28 -17.07
C THR A 362 -7.67 7.02 -17.19
N LEU A 363 -8.21 5.85 -16.82
CA LEU A 363 -7.50 4.56 -16.98
C LEU A 363 -7.11 4.36 -18.44
N ARG A 364 -8.06 4.47 -19.38
CA ARG A 364 -7.79 4.27 -20.82
C ARG A 364 -6.69 5.20 -21.34
N ASN A 365 -6.77 6.49 -21.03
CA ASN A 365 -5.78 7.48 -21.44
C ASN A 365 -4.39 7.16 -20.86
N PHE A 366 -4.34 6.75 -19.59
CA PHE A 366 -3.11 6.35 -18.93
C PHE A 366 -2.50 5.10 -19.54
N CYS A 367 -3.30 4.07 -19.80
CA CYS A 367 -2.84 2.82 -20.42
C CYS A 367 -2.27 3.03 -21.82
N GLN A 368 -2.88 3.92 -22.61
CA GLN A 368 -2.35 4.31 -23.92
C GLN A 368 -1.04 5.10 -23.79
N TRP A 369 -1.00 6.05 -22.86
CA TRP A 369 0.19 6.87 -22.62
C TRP A 369 1.37 6.03 -22.11
N GLN A 370 1.17 5.15 -21.13
CA GLN A 370 2.25 4.31 -20.58
C GLN A 370 2.82 3.37 -21.65
N HIS A 371 1.97 2.85 -22.54
CA HIS A 371 2.39 2.00 -23.64
C HIS A 371 3.34 2.75 -24.57
N SER A 372 3.06 4.02 -24.87
CA SER A 372 3.94 4.88 -25.69
C SER A 372 5.31 5.14 -25.05
N LYS A 373 5.45 4.94 -23.73
CA LYS A 373 6.71 5.08 -23.00
C LYS A 373 7.51 3.78 -22.93
N ASN A 374 6.88 2.64 -23.19
CA ASN A 374 7.50 1.31 -23.11
C ASN A 374 8.07 0.86 -24.46
N TYR A 375 9.00 1.64 -25.03
CA TYR A 375 9.62 1.35 -26.32
C TYR A 375 10.93 0.56 -26.17
N PRO A 376 11.34 -0.25 -27.18
CA PRO A 376 12.60 -0.99 -27.13
C PRO A 376 13.81 -0.07 -26.95
N GLY A 377 14.62 -0.31 -25.92
CA GLY A 377 15.78 0.51 -25.58
C GLY A 377 15.50 1.64 -24.58
N GLY A 378 14.24 1.85 -24.20
CA GLY A 378 13.86 2.64 -23.03
C GLY A 378 13.96 1.82 -21.73
N ILE A 379 13.45 2.40 -20.64
CA ILE A 379 13.29 1.68 -19.37
C ILE A 379 12.02 0.82 -19.48
N HIS A 380 12.20 -0.49 -19.60
CA HIS A 380 11.09 -1.44 -19.67
C HIS A 380 10.38 -1.56 -18.32
N HIS A 381 9.06 -1.76 -18.37
CA HIS A 381 8.22 -2.12 -17.23
C HIS A 381 7.14 -3.12 -17.65
N ASP A 382 6.72 -3.98 -16.72
CA ASP A 382 5.64 -4.95 -16.94
C ASP A 382 4.26 -4.33 -16.73
N THR A 383 4.14 -3.41 -15.78
CA THR A 383 2.89 -2.73 -15.44
C THR A 383 3.13 -1.30 -14.98
N ALA A 384 2.13 -0.43 -15.12
CA ALA A 384 2.23 0.98 -14.74
C ALA A 384 1.13 1.37 -13.74
N VAL A 385 1.48 2.18 -12.74
CA VAL A 385 0.55 2.68 -11.72
C VAL A 385 0.54 4.20 -11.75
N LEU A 386 -0.63 4.81 -12.00
CA LEU A 386 -0.83 6.25 -11.86
C LEU A 386 -1.36 6.56 -10.47
N VAL A 387 -0.69 7.45 -9.75
CA VAL A 387 -1.14 8.01 -8.48
C VAL A 387 -1.50 9.49 -8.69
N THR A 388 -2.71 9.88 -8.32
CA THR A 388 -3.23 11.24 -8.54
C THR A 388 -4.00 11.76 -7.32
N ARG A 389 -3.98 13.08 -7.10
CA ARG A 389 -4.88 13.78 -6.16
C ARG A 389 -6.14 14.33 -6.86
N GLN A 390 -6.38 13.96 -8.12
CA GLN A 390 -7.65 14.20 -8.78
C GLN A 390 -8.69 13.19 -8.28
N ASP A 391 -9.84 13.68 -7.83
CA ASP A 391 -11.00 12.84 -7.52
C ASP A 391 -11.45 12.12 -8.81
N ILE A 392 -11.37 10.79 -8.79
CA ILE A 392 -11.72 9.92 -9.91
C ILE A 392 -13.00 9.13 -9.57
N CYS A 393 -14.04 9.37 -10.35
CA CYS A 393 -15.37 8.85 -10.06
C CYS A 393 -15.87 7.93 -11.15
N ARG A 394 -16.69 6.95 -10.76
CA ARG A 394 -17.36 6.04 -11.71
C ARG A 394 -18.49 6.72 -12.46
N ALA A 395 -19.18 7.63 -11.78
CA ALA A 395 -20.26 8.42 -12.31
C ALA A 395 -20.29 9.78 -11.61
N HIS A 396 -21.02 10.74 -12.21
CA HIS A 396 -21.12 12.12 -11.72
C HIS A 396 -21.47 12.23 -10.22
N ASP A 397 -22.29 11.32 -9.69
CA ASP A 397 -22.75 11.34 -8.31
C ASP A 397 -22.19 10.17 -7.47
N LYS A 398 -21.16 9.47 -7.98
CA LYS A 398 -20.53 8.31 -7.32
C LYS A 398 -19.01 8.42 -7.36
N CYS A 399 -18.50 9.25 -6.45
CA CYS A 399 -17.07 9.48 -6.19
C CYS A 399 -16.58 8.66 -4.99
N ASP A 400 -17.04 7.42 -4.90
CA ASP A 400 -16.59 6.47 -3.91
C ASP A 400 -15.35 5.69 -4.36
N THR A 401 -14.81 6.00 -5.53
CA THR A 401 -13.82 5.17 -6.24
C THR A 401 -12.42 5.62 -5.93
N LEU A 402 -11.66 4.76 -5.24
CA LEU A 402 -10.26 5.05 -4.91
C LEU A 402 -9.28 4.54 -5.96
N GLY A 403 -9.69 3.59 -6.81
CA GLY A 403 -8.82 2.98 -7.81
C GLY A 403 -9.61 2.25 -8.88
N LEU A 404 -8.94 1.98 -10.00
CA LEU A 404 -9.50 1.20 -11.11
C LEU A 404 -8.39 0.50 -11.90
N ALA A 405 -8.63 -0.76 -12.24
CA ALA A 405 -7.80 -1.59 -13.11
C ALA A 405 -8.64 -2.58 -13.93
N GLU A 406 -8.03 -3.10 -15.00
CA GLU A 406 -8.58 -4.22 -15.77
C GLU A 406 -8.11 -5.57 -15.19
N LEU A 407 -8.98 -6.59 -15.30
CA LEU A 407 -8.70 -7.93 -14.81
C LEU A 407 -7.74 -8.69 -15.74
N GLY A 408 -6.63 -9.18 -15.20
CA GLY A 408 -5.75 -10.14 -15.86
C GLY A 408 -4.95 -9.58 -17.03
N THR A 409 -4.56 -8.31 -16.94
CA THR A 409 -3.91 -7.58 -18.04
C THR A 409 -2.41 -7.42 -17.89
N ILE A 410 -1.76 -8.06 -16.91
CA ILE A 410 -0.32 -7.82 -16.64
C ILE A 410 0.59 -8.11 -17.85
N CYS A 411 0.20 -9.07 -18.70
CA CYS A 411 0.94 -9.42 -19.91
C CYS A 411 0.39 -8.76 -21.18
N ASP A 412 -0.58 -7.84 -21.06
CA ASP A 412 -1.12 -7.06 -22.16
C ASP A 412 -0.44 -5.67 -22.19
N PRO A 413 0.44 -5.40 -23.17
CA PRO A 413 1.19 -4.14 -23.22
C PRO A 413 0.33 -2.88 -23.31
N TYR A 414 -0.93 -3.00 -23.78
CA TYR A 414 -1.85 -1.87 -23.93
C TYR A 414 -2.74 -1.67 -22.71
N ARG A 415 -2.84 -2.66 -21.81
CA ARG A 415 -3.81 -2.69 -20.71
C ARG A 415 -3.22 -3.05 -19.35
N SER A 416 -1.90 -3.27 -19.27
CA SER A 416 -1.16 -3.49 -18.02
C SER A 416 -0.93 -2.19 -17.27
N CYS A 417 -1.98 -1.71 -16.61
CA CYS A 417 -2.04 -0.39 -16.00
C CYS A 417 -3.10 -0.35 -14.90
N SER A 418 -2.90 0.51 -13.91
CA SER A 418 -3.91 0.86 -12.92
C SER A 418 -3.83 2.33 -12.54
N ILE A 419 -4.93 2.86 -12.00
CA ILE A 419 -5.00 4.21 -11.46
C ILE A 419 -5.43 4.17 -10.00
N SER A 420 -4.89 5.06 -9.18
CA SER A 420 -5.23 5.18 -7.75
C SER A 420 -5.29 6.64 -7.32
N GLU A 421 -6.38 7.01 -6.67
CA GLU A 421 -6.53 8.28 -5.96
C GLU A 421 -5.73 8.24 -4.67
N ASP A 422 -4.96 9.31 -4.42
CA ASP A 422 -4.17 9.44 -3.22
C ASP A 422 -4.99 9.95 -2.03
N SER A 423 -5.13 9.11 -1.01
CA SER A 423 -5.78 9.39 0.27
C SER A 423 -4.85 9.15 1.47
N GLY A 424 -3.56 9.48 1.34
CA GLY A 424 -2.55 9.26 2.38
C GLY A 424 -1.95 7.85 2.35
N LEU A 425 -1.37 7.39 3.46
CA LEU A 425 -0.71 6.07 3.51
C LEU A 425 -1.61 4.89 3.10
N SER A 426 -2.93 5.05 3.24
CA SER A 426 -3.90 4.04 2.82
C SER A 426 -3.94 3.80 1.30
N THR A 427 -3.43 4.73 0.48
CA THR A 427 -3.26 4.59 -0.97
C THR A 427 -2.45 3.33 -1.33
N ALA A 428 -1.51 2.92 -0.47
CA ALA A 428 -0.74 1.70 -0.69
C ALA A 428 -1.62 0.45 -0.77
N PHE A 429 -2.70 0.39 0.00
CA PHE A 429 -3.64 -0.74 -0.05
C PHE A 429 -4.48 -0.71 -1.32
N THR A 430 -4.89 0.48 -1.77
CA THR A 430 -5.55 0.67 -3.06
C THR A 430 -4.64 0.21 -4.20
N ILE A 431 -3.38 0.65 -4.24
CA ILE A 431 -2.42 0.22 -5.27
C ILE A 431 -2.25 -1.30 -5.25
N ALA A 432 -2.12 -1.91 -4.07
CA ALA A 432 -1.99 -3.36 -3.95
C ALA A 432 -3.23 -4.11 -4.47
N HIS A 433 -4.42 -3.60 -4.16
CA HIS A 433 -5.71 -4.10 -4.65
C HIS A 433 -5.82 -4.02 -6.17
N GLU A 434 -5.53 -2.85 -6.75
CA GLU A 434 -5.63 -2.66 -8.20
C GLU A 434 -4.60 -3.50 -8.97
N LEU A 435 -3.38 -3.65 -8.45
CA LEU A 435 -2.43 -4.62 -8.98
C LEU A 435 -2.96 -6.06 -8.88
N GLY A 436 -3.78 -6.37 -7.86
CA GLY A 436 -4.43 -7.67 -7.72
C GLY A 436 -5.38 -7.96 -8.88
N HIS A 437 -6.15 -6.95 -9.32
CA HIS A 437 -6.94 -7.04 -10.54
C HIS A 437 -6.07 -7.28 -11.77
N VAL A 438 -4.96 -6.56 -11.90
CA VAL A 438 -3.99 -6.76 -13.00
C VAL A 438 -3.46 -8.21 -13.02
N PHE A 439 -3.34 -8.87 -11.85
CA PHE A 439 -3.05 -10.31 -11.68
C PHE A 439 -4.27 -11.26 -11.81
N ASN A 440 -5.38 -10.77 -12.35
CA ASN A 440 -6.62 -11.53 -12.55
C ASN A 440 -7.33 -11.96 -11.24
N MET A 441 -7.07 -11.30 -10.12
CA MET A 441 -7.80 -11.58 -8.87
C MET A 441 -9.12 -10.82 -8.86
N PRO A 442 -10.29 -11.48 -8.83
CA PRO A 442 -11.57 -10.79 -8.64
C PRO A 442 -11.77 -10.39 -7.18
N HIS A 443 -12.78 -9.55 -6.91
CA HIS A 443 -13.19 -9.27 -5.53
C HIS A 443 -13.62 -10.52 -4.77
N ASP A 444 -13.38 -10.51 -3.46
CA ASP A 444 -13.69 -11.63 -2.57
C ASP A 444 -15.20 -11.91 -2.44
N ASP A 445 -16.06 -10.92 -2.69
CA ASP A 445 -17.52 -11.04 -2.65
C ASP A 445 -18.11 -11.46 -4.01
N ASN A 446 -17.29 -11.60 -5.05
CA ASN A 446 -17.71 -12.11 -6.34
C ASN A 446 -18.27 -13.53 -6.18
N ASN A 447 -19.32 -13.89 -6.94
CA ASN A 447 -19.91 -15.24 -6.88
C ASN A 447 -18.89 -16.36 -7.16
N LYS A 448 -17.82 -16.06 -7.90
CA LYS A 448 -16.70 -16.98 -8.12
C LYS A 448 -15.86 -17.26 -6.86
N CYS A 449 -15.89 -16.35 -5.90
CA CYS A 449 -15.18 -16.41 -4.63
C CYS A 449 -16.07 -16.71 -3.42
N LYS A 450 -17.39 -16.64 -3.57
CA LYS A 450 -18.33 -16.95 -2.49
C LYS A 450 -18.26 -18.43 -2.10
N GLU A 451 -17.81 -18.68 -0.89
CA GLU A 451 -18.03 -19.96 -0.19
C GLU A 451 -19.35 -19.86 0.59
N GLU A 452 -20.30 -20.79 0.35
CA GLU A 452 -21.58 -20.78 1.05
C GLU A 452 -21.39 -20.86 2.58
N GLY A 453 -22.04 -19.95 3.32
CA GLY A 453 -22.12 -20.01 4.78
C GLY A 453 -20.98 -19.34 5.56
N VAL A 454 -19.95 -18.79 4.91
CA VAL A 454 -18.84 -18.10 5.59
C VAL A 454 -18.94 -16.59 5.39
N LYS A 455 -19.14 -15.83 6.48
CA LYS A 455 -18.84 -14.39 6.47
C LYS A 455 -17.32 -14.25 6.38
N SER A 456 -16.80 -14.11 5.17
CA SER A 456 -15.36 -13.97 4.97
C SER A 456 -14.86 -12.69 5.65
N PRO A 457 -13.73 -12.75 6.39
CA PRO A 457 -13.00 -11.53 6.70
C PRO A 457 -12.69 -10.81 5.39
N GLN A 458 -12.72 -9.49 5.42
CA GLN A 458 -12.36 -8.70 4.25
C GLN A 458 -10.84 -8.76 4.09
N HIS A 459 -10.35 -9.16 2.93
CA HIS A 459 -8.91 -9.26 2.63
C HIS A 459 -8.52 -8.13 1.68
N VAL A 460 -7.29 -8.15 1.16
CA VAL A 460 -6.81 -7.16 0.19
C VAL A 460 -7.80 -6.94 -0.97
N MET A 461 -8.45 -8.00 -1.47
CA MET A 461 -9.43 -7.93 -2.58
C MET A 461 -10.88 -7.68 -2.13
N ALA A 462 -11.10 -7.16 -0.91
CA ALA A 462 -12.41 -6.70 -0.51
C ALA A 462 -12.85 -5.50 -1.38
N PRO A 463 -14.13 -5.41 -1.78
CA PRO A 463 -14.62 -4.37 -2.69
C PRO A 463 -14.65 -2.96 -2.06
N THR A 464 -14.42 -2.87 -0.74
CA THR A 464 -14.40 -1.62 0.01
C THR A 464 -13.27 -1.67 1.04
N LEU A 465 -12.51 -0.59 1.16
CA LEU A 465 -11.47 -0.46 2.18
C LEU A 465 -12.09 0.10 3.47
N ASN A 466 -12.31 -0.75 4.48
CA ASN A 466 -12.87 -0.35 5.78
C ASN A 466 -12.07 -0.95 6.96
N PHE A 467 -12.47 -0.64 8.19
CA PHE A 467 -11.79 -1.11 9.41
C PHE A 467 -11.72 -2.64 9.54
N TYR A 468 -12.70 -3.37 9.01
CA TYR A 468 -12.73 -4.84 9.05
C TYR A 468 -11.93 -5.48 7.92
N THR A 469 -11.46 -4.68 6.96
CA THR A 469 -10.50 -5.14 5.97
C THR A 469 -9.20 -5.46 6.69
N ASN A 470 -8.66 -6.64 6.43
CA ASN A 470 -7.31 -7.02 6.75
C ASN A 470 -6.47 -6.77 5.49
N PRO A 471 -5.90 -5.57 5.33
CA PRO A 471 -5.31 -5.13 4.08
C PRO A 471 -3.89 -5.69 3.87
N TRP A 472 -3.48 -6.67 4.67
CA TRP A 472 -2.18 -7.33 4.61
C TRP A 472 -2.27 -8.81 4.30
N MET A 473 -3.47 -9.40 4.36
CA MET A 473 -3.69 -10.80 4.05
C MET A 473 -4.57 -10.93 2.81
N TRP A 474 -4.20 -11.86 1.94
CA TRP A 474 -4.92 -12.27 0.75
C TRP A 474 -5.90 -13.39 1.11
N SER A 475 -7.06 -13.39 0.45
CA SER A 475 -8.05 -14.45 0.66
C SER A 475 -7.60 -15.76 -0.01
N LYS A 476 -8.25 -16.87 0.35
CA LYS A 476 -8.07 -18.14 -0.37
C LYS A 476 -8.46 -18.00 -1.85
N CYS A 477 -9.46 -17.17 -2.16
CA CYS A 477 -9.87 -16.94 -3.53
C CYS A 477 -8.78 -16.20 -4.30
N SER A 478 -8.25 -15.10 -3.75
CA SER A 478 -7.12 -14.35 -4.33
C SER A 478 -5.94 -15.27 -4.61
N ARG A 479 -5.54 -16.10 -3.61
CA ARG A 479 -4.47 -17.10 -3.77
C ARG A 479 -4.74 -18.05 -4.92
N LYS A 480 -5.96 -18.59 -5.03
CA LYS A 480 -6.34 -19.52 -6.09
C LYS A 480 -6.17 -18.85 -7.46
N TYR A 481 -6.76 -17.68 -7.66
CA TYR A 481 -6.75 -16.98 -8.95
C TYR A 481 -5.35 -16.59 -9.40
N ILE A 482 -4.52 -16.04 -8.51
CA ILE A 482 -3.15 -15.70 -8.90
C ILE A 482 -2.29 -16.94 -9.14
N THR A 483 -2.50 -18.02 -8.40
CA THR A 483 -1.79 -19.28 -8.65
C THR A 483 -2.14 -19.83 -10.03
N GLU A 484 -3.42 -19.89 -10.36
CA GLU A 484 -3.90 -20.31 -11.69
C GLU A 484 -3.40 -19.38 -12.80
N PHE A 485 -3.22 -18.09 -12.54
CA PHE A 485 -2.72 -17.13 -13.51
C PHE A 485 -1.20 -17.27 -13.78
N LEU A 486 -0.43 -17.68 -12.77
CA LEU A 486 1.03 -17.79 -12.84
C LEU A 486 1.53 -19.17 -13.30
N GLU A 487 0.64 -20.14 -13.47
CA GLU A 487 0.87 -21.50 -13.96
C GLU A 487 0.55 -21.63 -15.44
#